data_AF-A0A2X1QFT7-F1
#
_entry.id   AF-A0A2X1QFT7-F1
#
_cell.length_a   1.000
_cell.length_b   1.000
_cell.length_c   1.000
_cell.angle_alpha   90.00
_cell.angle_beta   90.00
_cell.angle_gamma   90.00
#
_symmetry.space_group_name_H-M   'P 1'
#
loop_
_entity.id
_entity.type
_entity.pdbx_description
1 polymer ?
#
loop_
_entity_poly.entity_id
_entity_poly.type
_entity_poly.pdbx_seq_one_letter_code
_entity_poly.pdbx_strand_id
1 'polypeptide(L)'
;MIMVLPVAMFVASGFEHSIAKHVYDPDGYRNPQLCKPGILDRHRSTPESFSHLTVMNFITDNLIPVTIGNIIGGGLLVGLTYWVIYLRGNDHH
;
A
#
# COMPACT_ATOMS: atom_id res chain seq x y z
N MET A 1 2.61 -22.64 1.87
CA MET A 1 3.71 -22.07 2.70
C MET A 1 4.65 -21.15 1.92
N ILE A 2 4.83 -21.31 0.61
CA ILE A 2 5.75 -20.50 -0.22
C ILE A 2 5.41 -18.99 -0.22
N MET A 3 4.14 -18.63 -0.02
CA MET A 3 3.68 -17.23 -0.02
C MET A 3 3.94 -16.47 1.28
N VAL A 4 4.25 -17.16 2.39
CA VAL A 4 4.32 -16.52 3.72
C VAL A 4 5.50 -15.55 3.81
N LEU A 5 6.68 -15.98 3.37
CA LEU A 5 7.91 -15.18 3.41
C LEU A 5 7.88 -13.95 2.49
N PRO A 6 7.52 -14.05 1.20
CA PRO A 6 7.49 -12.87 0.32
C PRO A 6 6.42 -11.85 0.76
N VAL A 7 5.26 -12.32 1.25
CA VAL A 7 4.22 -11.42 1.77
C VAL A 7 4.69 -10.75 3.07
N ALA A 8 5.31 -11.50 3.99
CA ALA A 8 5.84 -10.94 5.23
C ALA A 8 6.94 -9.90 4.95
N MET A 9 7.83 -10.16 3.99
CA MET A 9 8.86 -9.21 3.59
C MET A 9 8.25 -7.93 3.03
N PHE A 10 7.26 -8.04 2.13
CA PHE A 10 6.58 -6.89 1.54
C PHE A 10 5.95 -6.00 2.63
N VAL A 11 5.21 -6.62 3.56
CA VAL A 11 4.52 -5.91 4.65
C VAL A 11 5.53 -5.33 5.66
N ALA A 12 6.53 -6.11 6.08
CA ALA A 12 7.52 -5.66 7.07
C ALA A 12 8.44 -4.55 6.52
N SER A 13 8.64 -4.49 5.20
CA SER A 13 9.41 -3.42 4.54
C SER A 13 8.59 -2.14 4.36
N GLY A 14 7.31 -2.16 4.73
CA GLY A 14 6.40 -1.02 4.55
C GLY A 14 6.05 -0.75 3.08
N PHE A 15 6.17 -1.76 2.19
CA PHE A 15 5.70 -1.59 0.82
C PHE A 15 4.19 -1.50 0.77
N GLU A 16 3.70 -0.67 -0.15
CA GLU A 16 2.31 -0.25 -0.15
C GLU A 16 1.51 -1.02 -1.20
N HIS A 17 0.43 -1.66 -0.76
CA HIS A 17 -0.49 -2.36 -1.66
C HIS A 17 -1.81 -1.58 -1.79
N SER A 18 -2.17 -1.19 -3.01
CA SER A 18 -3.31 -0.31 -3.29
C SER A 18 -4.65 -0.93 -2.87
N ILE A 19 -4.79 -2.26 -2.97
CA ILE A 19 -6.02 -2.96 -2.54
C ILE A 19 -6.08 -3.07 -1.01
N ALA A 20 -4.94 -3.31 -0.34
CA ALA A 20 -4.91 -3.34 1.12
C ALA A 20 -5.28 -1.96 1.69
N LYS A 21 -4.79 -0.88 1.08
CA LYS A 21 -5.09 0.48 1.54
C LYS A 21 -6.54 0.90 1.35
N HIS A 22 -7.21 0.40 0.32
CA HIS A 22 -8.66 0.59 0.18
C HIS A 22 -9.47 -0.03 1.32
N VAL A 23 -8.95 -1.04 2.02
CA VAL A 23 -9.65 -1.71 3.12
C VAL A 23 -9.28 -1.10 4.48
N TYR A 24 -7.99 -0.84 4.72
CA TYR A 24 -7.51 -0.42 6.04
C TYR A 24 -7.57 1.10 6.31
N ASP A 25 -7.46 1.93 5.28
CA ASP A 25 -7.44 3.40 5.45
C ASP A 25 -8.83 4.00 5.72
N PRO A 26 -9.94 3.51 5.11
CA PRO A 26 -11.29 3.95 5.47
C PRO A 26 -11.62 3.68 6.93
N ASP A 27 -11.10 2.60 7.51
CA ASP A 27 -11.26 2.29 8.94
C ASP A 27 -10.54 3.30 9.83
N GLY A 28 -9.47 3.96 9.35
CA GLY A 28 -8.75 5.01 10.07
C GLY A 28 -9.51 6.34 10.15
N TYR A 29 -10.00 6.84 9.02
CA TYR A 29 -10.79 8.09 8.98
C TYR A 29 -12.21 7.93 9.54
N ARG A 30 -12.84 6.78 9.32
CA ARG A 30 -14.22 6.53 9.79
C ARG A 30 -14.28 5.95 11.18
N ASN A 31 -13.17 5.80 11.92
CA ASN A 31 -13.18 5.10 13.20
C ASN A 31 -14.05 5.83 14.24
N PRO A 32 -15.27 5.34 14.56
CA PRO A 32 -16.07 5.95 15.61
C PRO A 32 -15.43 5.76 17.00
N GLN A 33 -14.37 4.93 17.13
CA GLN A 33 -13.63 4.78 18.38
C GLN A 33 -12.72 5.97 18.68
N LEU A 34 -12.18 6.66 17.66
CA LEU A 34 -11.47 7.93 17.86
C LEU A 34 -12.43 9.03 18.32
N CYS A 35 -13.73 8.92 18.01
CA CYS A 35 -14.77 9.87 18.46
C CYS A 35 -15.41 9.51 19.81
N LYS A 36 -14.96 8.44 20.50
CA LYS A 36 -15.45 8.14 21.85
C LYS A 36 -14.87 9.15 22.85
N PRO A 37 -15.70 9.86 23.64
CA PRO A 37 -15.20 10.74 24.69
C PRO A 37 -14.33 9.92 25.67
N GLY A 38 -13.04 10.27 25.77
CA GLY A 38 -12.05 9.63 26.65
C GLY A 38 -10.92 8.83 25.99
N ILE A 39 -10.97 8.51 24.68
CA ILE A 39 -9.85 7.80 24.01
C ILE A 39 -8.68 8.74 23.71
N LEU A 40 -8.96 9.96 23.24
CA LEU A 40 -7.94 10.99 22.99
C LEU A 40 -7.22 11.40 24.27
N ASP A 41 -7.94 11.51 25.38
CA ASP A 41 -7.37 11.82 26.70
C ASP A 41 -6.42 10.72 27.18
N ARG A 42 -6.77 9.45 26.91
CA ARG A 42 -5.94 8.29 27.28
C ARG A 42 -4.68 8.16 26.43
N HIS A 43 -4.72 8.65 25.19
CA HIS A 43 -3.60 8.62 24.24
C HIS A 43 -2.83 9.94 24.17
N ARG A 44 -3.24 10.97 24.93
CA ARG A 44 -2.70 12.34 24.85
C ARG A 44 -2.67 12.88 23.42
N SER A 45 -3.61 12.47 22.59
CA SER A 45 -3.71 12.91 21.20
C SER A 45 -4.78 13.98 21.10
N THR A 46 -4.61 14.97 20.22
CA THR A 46 -5.64 15.97 19.93
C THR A 46 -6.34 15.61 18.62
N PRO A 47 -7.60 16.03 18.40
CA PRO A 47 -8.28 15.82 17.12
C PRO A 47 -7.50 16.43 15.93
N GLU A 48 -6.75 17.50 16.19
CA GLU A 48 -5.87 18.17 15.21
C GLU A 48 -4.71 17.29 14.74
N SER A 49 -4.26 16.36 15.58
CA SER A 49 -3.22 15.37 15.24
C SER A 49 -3.67 14.43 14.11
N PHE A 50 -4.97 14.39 13.80
CA PHE A 50 -5.57 13.54 12.78
C PHE A 50 -6.09 14.34 11.56
N SER A 51 -5.78 15.63 11.48
CA SER A 51 -6.25 16.53 10.41
C SER A 51 -5.83 16.11 8.99
N HIS A 52 -4.73 15.37 8.86
CA HIS A 52 -4.25 14.83 7.58
C HIS A 52 -4.97 13.55 7.14
N LEU A 53 -5.76 12.92 8.01
CA LEU A 53 -6.60 11.75 7.67
C LEU A 53 -7.86 12.21 6.94
N THR A 54 -7.72 12.94 5.84
CA THR A 54 -8.86 13.33 5.01
C THR A 54 -8.96 12.39 3.81
N VAL A 55 -10.18 12.07 3.38
CA VAL A 55 -10.42 11.22 2.19
C VAL A 55 -9.68 11.75 0.95
N MET A 56 -9.56 13.07 0.80
CA MET A 56 -8.80 13.67 -0.31
C MET A 56 -7.31 13.38 -0.22
N ASN A 57 -6.66 13.60 0.94
CA ASN A 57 -5.24 13.26 1.12
C ASN A 57 -4.98 11.76 0.95
N PHE A 58 -5.91 10.90 1.40
CA PHE A 58 -5.81 9.46 1.15
C PHE A 58 -5.80 9.13 -0.35
N ILE A 59 -6.61 9.80 -1.16
CA ILE A 59 -6.65 9.53 -2.61
C ILE A 59 -5.40 10.08 -3.28
N THR A 60 -5.03 11.34 -3.01
CA THR A 60 -3.97 12.05 -3.73
C THR A 60 -2.57 11.63 -3.31
N ASP A 61 -2.31 11.56 -2.00
CA ASP A 61 -0.95 11.41 -1.47
C ASP A 61 -0.55 9.94 -1.35
N ASN A 62 -1.50 9.05 -1.65
CA ASN A 62 -1.38 7.68 -1.24
C ASN A 62 -2.00 6.72 -2.27
N LEU A 63 -3.31 6.74 -2.50
CA LEU A 63 -3.93 5.75 -3.38
C LEU A 63 -3.45 5.85 -4.83
N ILE A 64 -3.37 7.05 -5.39
CA ILE A 64 -2.86 7.30 -6.74
C ILE A 64 -1.39 6.85 -6.89
N PRO A 65 -0.43 7.36 -6.08
CA PRO A 65 0.98 6.98 -6.23
C PRO A 65 1.21 5.48 -6.00
N VAL A 66 0.53 4.86 -5.03
CA VAL A 66 0.65 3.42 -4.76
C VAL A 66 0.10 2.57 -5.89
N THR A 67 -1.00 2.98 -6.51
CA THR A 67 -1.58 2.26 -7.64
C THR A 67 -0.64 2.31 -8.84
N ILE A 68 -0.05 3.48 -9.13
CA ILE A 68 0.93 3.64 -10.19
C ILE A 68 2.17 2.77 -9.91
N GLY A 69 2.70 2.82 -8.69
CA GLY A 69 3.84 2.01 -8.26
C GLY A 69 3.59 0.50 -8.44
N ASN A 70 2.39 0.03 -8.07
CA ASN A 70 2.02 -1.38 -8.23
C ASN A 70 1.90 -1.80 -9.69
N ILE A 71 1.36 -0.95 -10.56
CA ILE A 71 1.28 -1.21 -12.00
C ILE A 71 2.69 -1.26 -12.61
N ILE A 72 3.55 -0.31 -12.26
CA ILE A 72 4.95 -0.28 -12.73
C ILE A 72 5.70 -1.51 -12.24
N GLY A 73 5.60 -1.86 -10.96
CA GLY A 73 6.24 -3.04 -10.38
C GLY A 73 5.81 -4.34 -11.07
N GLY A 74 4.50 -4.51 -11.31
CA GLY A 74 3.97 -5.64 -12.08
C GLY A 74 4.46 -5.63 -13.53
N GLY A 75 4.44 -4.48 -14.19
CA GLY A 75 4.91 -4.32 -15.56
C GLY A 75 6.40 -4.64 -15.75
N LEU A 76 7.25 -4.26 -14.79
CA LEU A 76 8.68 -4.59 -14.79
C LEU A 76 8.90 -6.10 -14.67
N LEU A 77 8.18 -6.78 -13.79
CA LEU A 77 8.30 -8.23 -13.64
C LEU A 77 7.85 -8.97 -14.90
N VAL A 78 6.73 -8.54 -15.50
CA VAL A 78 6.24 -9.10 -16.77
C VAL A 78 7.25 -8.84 -17.90
N GLY A 79 7.76 -7.61 -18.02
CA GLY A 79 8.75 -7.25 -19.05
C GLY A 79 10.06 -8.02 -18.91
N LEU A 80 10.57 -8.18 -17.68
CA LEU A 80 11.77 -8.98 -17.39
C LEU A 80 11.54 -10.45 -17.73
N THR A 81 10.38 -11.00 -17.35
CA THR A 81 10.02 -12.39 -17.68
C THR A 81 9.95 -12.59 -19.19
N TYR A 82 9.33 -11.65 -19.92
CA TYR A 82 9.26 -11.68 -21.39
C TYR A 82 10.65 -11.63 -22.02
N TRP A 83 11.53 -10.75 -21.53
CA TRP A 83 12.92 -10.65 -21.99
C TRP A 83 13.71 -11.94 -21.75
N VAL A 84 13.59 -12.54 -20.56
CA VAL A 84 14.24 -13.81 -20.22
C VAL A 84 13.75 -14.96 -21.09
N ILE A 85 12.46 -15.00 -21.45
CA ILE A 85 11.90 -16.08 -22.26
C ILE A 85 12.23 -15.88 -23.75
N TYR A 86 12.01 -14.68 -24.29
CA TYR A 86 12.04 -14.44 -25.75
C TYR A 86 13.37 -13.89 -26.27
N LEU A 87 14.03 -12.98 -25.55
CA LEU A 87 15.27 -12.38 -26.06
C LEU A 87 16.49 -13.23 -25.76
N ARG A 88 16.55 -13.87 -24.59
CA ARG A 88 17.67 -14.76 -24.21
C ARG A 88 17.65 -16.10 -24.98
N GLY A 89 16.52 -16.49 -25.55
CA GLY A 89 16.39 -17.69 -26.39
C GLY A 89 16.82 -17.51 -27.85
N ASN A 90 17.01 -16.27 -28.30
CA ASN A 90 17.34 -15.95 -29.70
C ASN A 90 18.86 -15.91 -30.00
N ASP A 91 19.72 -16.23 -29.04
CA ASP A 91 21.18 -16.32 -29.23
C ASP A 91 21.62 -17.66 -29.90
N HIS A 92 20.70 -18.35 -30.58
CA HIS A 92 20.92 -19.67 -31.19
C HIS A 92 20.87 -19.68 -32.72
N HIS A 93 21.19 -18.57 -33.40
CA HIS A 93 21.50 -18.57 -34.85
C HIS A 93 22.67 -17.65 -35.19
#